data_AF-A0A183KSH3-F1
#
_entry.id   AF-A0A183KSH3-F1
#
_cell.length_a   1.000
_cell.length_b   1.000
_cell.length_c   1.000
_cell.angle_alpha   90.00
_cell.angle_beta   90.00
_cell.angle_gamma   90.00
#
_symmetry.space_group_name_H-M   'P 1'
#
loop_
_entity.id
_entity.type
_entity.pdbx_description
1 polymer ?
#
loop_
_entity_poly.entity_id
_entity_poly.type
_entity_poly.pdbx_seq_one_letter_code
_entity_poly.pdbx_strand_id
1 'polypeptide(L)'
;MSLDPEYRRPNRRDSPFTCVCLHSDRAPPERKANLQKFKNGDVHFLICTDVAARGIDITGLPYVINVTLPDEKQNYVHRIGRVGRAER
;
A
#
# COMPACT_ATOMS: atom_id res chain seq x y z
N MET A 1 17.52 -21.73 3.40
CA MET A 1 17.28 -20.41 4.02
C MET A 1 16.50 -20.67 5.30
N SER A 2 17.22 -20.89 6.40
CA SER A 2 16.64 -21.28 7.69
C SER A 2 16.07 -20.04 8.37
N LEU A 3 14.79 -20.08 8.74
CA LEU A 3 14.18 -19.00 9.51
C LEU A 3 14.86 -18.92 10.89
N ASP A 4 15.14 -17.71 11.32
CA ASP A 4 15.75 -17.39 12.60
C ASP A 4 14.96 -18.03 13.76
N PRO A 5 15.59 -18.86 14.62
CA PRO A 5 14.92 -19.54 15.74
C PRO A 5 14.34 -18.57 16.79
N GLU A 6 14.72 -17.29 16.78
CA GLU A 6 14.15 -16.26 17.65
C GLU A 6 12.94 -15.51 17.05
N TYR A 7 12.50 -15.85 15.83
CA TYR A 7 11.32 -15.21 15.21
C TYR A 7 10.02 -15.68 15.89
N ARG A 8 9.71 -15.06 17.03
CA ARG A 8 8.41 -15.18 17.68
C ARG A 8 7.39 -14.45 16.81
N ARG A 9 6.51 -15.20 16.13
CA ARG A 9 5.41 -14.59 15.36
C ARG A 9 4.64 -13.63 16.27
N PRO A 10 4.54 -12.33 15.94
CA PRO A 10 3.81 -11.39 16.76
C PRO A 10 2.36 -11.86 16.92
N ASN A 11 1.81 -11.67 18.12
CA ASN A 11 0.40 -11.93 18.38
C ASN A 11 -0.44 -11.15 17.37
N ARG A 12 -1.45 -11.78 16.76
CA ARG A 12 -2.14 -11.23 15.58
C ARG A 12 -2.79 -9.85 15.83
N ARG A 13 -3.01 -9.50 17.11
CA ARG A 13 -3.56 -8.22 17.58
C ARG A 13 -2.53 -7.09 17.65
N ASP A 14 -1.25 -7.40 17.78
CA ASP A 14 -0.14 -6.43 17.86
C ASP A 14 0.79 -6.58 16.64
N SER A 15 0.23 -7.00 15.50
CA SER A 15 1.02 -7.12 14.28
C SER A 15 1.46 -5.73 13.83
N PRO A 16 2.77 -5.46 13.67
CA PRO A 16 3.25 -4.19 13.10
C PRO A 16 2.87 -4.06 11.61
N PHE A 17 2.29 -5.11 11.01
CA PHE A 17 1.93 -5.18 9.60
C PHE A 17 0.41 -5.08 9.40
N THR A 18 -0.19 -3.98 9.85
CA THR A 18 -1.61 -3.69 9.58
C THR A 18 -1.78 -3.22 8.14
N CYS A 19 -2.76 -3.79 7.42
CA CYS A 19 -2.94 -3.49 6.01
C CYS A 19 -4.41 -3.44 5.59
N VAL A 20 -4.67 -2.69 4.52
CA VAL A 20 -5.94 -2.70 3.78
C VAL A 20 -5.66 -2.78 2.28
N CYS A 21 -6.67 -3.20 1.51
CA CYS A 21 -6.52 -3.40 0.07
C CYS A 21 -7.43 -2.47 -0.75
N LEU A 22 -6.96 -2.12 -1.94
CA LEU A 22 -7.70 -1.43 -3.00
C LEU A 22 -7.57 -2.21 -4.31
N HIS A 23 -8.63 -2.91 -4.68
CA HIS A 23 -8.74 -3.65 -5.95
C HIS A 23 -10.18 -3.60 -6.46
N SER A 24 -10.42 -4.10 -7.67
CA SER A 24 -11.74 -4.09 -8.34
C SER A 24 -12.83 -4.81 -7.56
N ASP A 25 -12.47 -5.85 -6.82
CA ASP A 25 -13.45 -6.70 -6.12
C ASP A 25 -13.92 -6.10 -4.80
N ARG A 26 -13.48 -4.87 -4.48
CA ARG A 26 -13.95 -4.10 -3.32
C ARG A 26 -14.98 -3.07 -3.76
N ALA A 27 -16.07 -2.97 -2.98
CA ALA A 27 -17.12 -1.99 -3.25
C ALA A 27 -16.55 -0.56 -3.18
N PRO A 28 -17.04 0.40 -3.98
CA PRO A 28 -16.56 1.78 -3.95
C PRO A 28 -16.53 2.43 -2.55
N PRO A 29 -17.53 2.25 -1.67
CA PRO A 29 -17.50 2.80 -0.31
C PRO A 29 -16.39 2.17 0.54
N GLU A 30 -16.17 0.87 0.41
CA GLU A 30 -15.11 0.14 1.12
C GLU A 30 -13.73 0.63 0.69
N ARG A 31 -13.52 0.85 -0.61
CA ARG A 31 -12.29 1.43 -1.14
C ARG A 31 -12.01 2.81 -0.53
N LYS A 32 -13.04 3.68 -0.48
CA LYS A 32 -12.91 5.00 0.15
C LYS A 32 -12.56 4.89 1.63
N ALA A 33 -13.23 4.00 2.37
CA ALA A 33 -12.96 3.79 3.79
C ALA A 33 -11.54 3.26 4.05
N ASN A 34 -11.06 2.30 3.25
CA ASN A 34 -9.71 1.76 3.35
C ASN A 34 -8.65 2.83 3.08
N LEU A 35 -8.87 3.67 2.04
CA LEU A 35 -7.97 4.79 1.77
C LEU A 35 -7.91 5.76 2.94
N GLN A 36 -9.04 6.05 3.60
CA GLN A 36 -9.07 6.94 4.76
C GLN A 36 -8.32 6.35 5.95
N LYS A 37 -8.53 5.05 6.26
CA LYS A 37 -7.76 4.36 7.31
C LYS A 37 -6.26 4.46 7.10
N PHE A 38 -5.81 4.31 5.85
CA PHE A 38 -4.40 4.45 5.52
C PHE A 38 -3.91 5.90 5.68
N LYS A 39 -4.67 6.89 5.19
CA LYS A 39 -4.32 8.31 5.34
C LYS A 39 -4.28 8.77 6.80
N ASN A 40 -5.13 8.20 7.66
CA ASN A 40 -5.18 8.51 9.09
C ASN A 40 -4.08 7.82 9.91
N GLY A 41 -3.35 6.87 9.32
CA GLY A 41 -2.35 6.06 10.04
C GLY A 41 -2.93 4.90 10.86
N ASP A 42 -4.24 4.61 10.73
CA ASP A 42 -4.90 3.46 11.39
C ASP A 42 -4.32 2.12 10.90
N VAL A 43 -3.77 2.12 9.69
CA VAL A 43 -3.07 0.98 9.08
C VAL A 43 -1.77 1.43 8.42
N HIS A 44 -0.74 0.59 8.49
CA HIS A 44 0.60 0.92 7.99
C HIS A 44 0.79 0.65 6.50
N PHE A 45 0.01 -0.25 5.91
CA PHE A 45 0.18 -0.67 4.52
C PHE A 45 -1.11 -0.54 3.71
N LEU A 46 -0.95 -0.01 2.50
CA LEU A 46 -2.01 0.03 1.49
C LEU A 46 -1.59 -0.80 0.29
N ILE A 47 -2.30 -1.90 0.03
CA ILE A 47 -2.01 -2.84 -1.06
C ILE A 47 -2.97 -2.56 -2.21
N CYS A 48 -2.45 -2.30 -3.41
CA CYS A 48 -3.26 -1.87 -4.55
C CYS A 48 -2.89 -2.56 -5.86
N THR A 49 -3.87 -2.67 -6.76
CA THR A 49 -3.62 -2.87 -8.20
C THR A 49 -3.71 -1.53 -8.95
N ASP A 50 -3.09 -1.45 -10.13
CA ASP A 50 -3.09 -0.23 -10.95
C ASP A 50 -4.50 0.27 -11.28
N VAL A 51 -5.39 -0.65 -11.60
CA VAL A 51 -6.77 -0.33 -12.00
C VAL A 51 -7.52 0.38 -10.87
N ALA A 52 -7.36 -0.09 -9.64
CA ALA A 52 -8.06 0.48 -8.49
C ALA A 52 -7.38 1.74 -7.92
N ALA A 53 -6.08 1.94 -8.19
CA ALA A 53 -5.35 3.13 -7.79
C ALA A 53 -5.55 4.34 -8.74
N ARG A 54 -6.07 4.12 -9.95
CA ARG A 54 -6.45 5.21 -10.87
C ARG A 54 -7.63 6.00 -10.27
N GLY A 55 -7.49 7.32 -10.25
CA GLY A 55 -8.48 8.23 -9.64
C GLY A 55 -8.34 8.39 -8.12
N ILE A 56 -7.37 7.72 -7.50
CA ILE A 56 -7.02 7.98 -6.10
C ILE A 56 -5.95 9.06 -6.07
N ASP A 57 -6.25 10.16 -5.39
CA ASP A 57 -5.27 11.19 -5.11
C ASP A 57 -4.54 10.88 -3.79
N ILE A 58 -3.36 10.28 -3.96
CA ILE A 58 -2.40 10.01 -2.90
C ILE A 58 -1.01 10.38 -3.41
N THR A 59 -0.31 11.22 -2.67
CA THR A 59 1.01 11.74 -3.04
C THR A 59 1.80 11.94 -1.76
N GLY A 60 3.11 12.15 -1.88
CA GLY A 60 3.96 12.39 -0.71
C GLY A 60 4.15 11.16 0.19
N LEU A 61 3.95 9.95 -0.34
CA LEU A 61 4.26 8.74 0.42
C LEU A 61 5.77 8.64 0.65
N PRO A 62 6.22 8.12 1.80
CA PRO A 62 7.64 7.92 2.06
C PRO A 62 8.21 6.78 1.22
N TYR A 63 7.39 5.76 0.93
CA TYR A 63 7.80 4.56 0.20
C TYR A 63 6.69 4.07 -0.72
N VAL A 64 7.09 3.53 -1.86
CA VAL A 64 6.25 2.70 -2.75
C VAL A 64 7.03 1.43 -3.05
N ILE A 65 6.39 0.29 -2.86
CA ILE A 65 6.98 -1.03 -3.13
C ILE A 65 6.29 -1.62 -4.36
N ASN A 66 7.04 -1.80 -5.44
CA ASN A 66 6.57 -2.52 -6.62
C ASN A 66 6.76 -4.03 -6.41
N VAL A 67 5.68 -4.73 -6.03
CA VAL A 67 5.70 -6.19 -5.86
C VAL A 67 5.79 -6.92 -7.21
N THR A 68 5.12 -6.37 -8.23
CA THR A 68 5.17 -6.83 -9.62
C THR A 68 5.48 -5.66 -10.54
N LEU A 69 6.11 -5.92 -11.69
CA LEU A 69 6.29 -4.90 -12.71
C LEU A 69 4.99 -4.70 -13.49
N PRO A 70 4.61 -3.46 -13.83
CA PRO A 70 3.47 -3.22 -14.71
C PRO A 70 3.82 -3.56 -16.16
N ASP A 71 2.81 -3.97 -16.93
CA ASP A 71 2.96 -4.27 -18.36
C ASP A 71 3.27 -2.99 -19.17
N GLU A 72 2.72 -1.85 -18.74
CA GLU A 72 2.91 -0.56 -19.39
C GLU A 72 3.87 0.33 -18.59
N LYS A 73 4.86 0.90 -19.27
CA LYS A 73 5.81 1.87 -18.70
C LYS A 73 5.11 3.04 -18.00
N GLN A 74 4.01 3.53 -18.55
CA GLN A 74 3.26 4.66 -17.98
C GLN A 74 2.76 4.35 -16.55
N ASN A 75 2.34 3.11 -16.30
CA ASN A 75 1.87 2.70 -14.98
C ASN A 75 3.02 2.66 -13.97
N TYR A 76 4.23 2.28 -14.39
CA TYR A 76 5.42 2.37 -13.53
C TYR A 76 5.66 3.81 -13.07
N VAL A 77 5.65 4.77 -14.01
CA VAL A 77 5.83 6.21 -13.71
C VAL A 77 4.72 6.71 -12.78
N HIS A 78 3.46 6.33 -13.01
CA HIS A 78 2.35 6.69 -12.14
C HIS A 78 2.48 6.11 -10.72
N ARG A 79 2.98 4.87 -10.57
CA ARG A 79 3.20 4.25 -9.25
C ARG A 79 4.28 4.98 -8.47
N ILE A 80 5.44 5.20 -9.07
CA ILE A 80 6.57 5.86 -8.37
C ILE A 80 6.28 7.34 -8.09
N GLY A 81 5.45 7.99 -8.90
CA GLY A 81 5.01 9.38 -8.69
C GLY A 81 4.16 9.59 -7.42
N ARG A 82 3.79 8.51 -6.72
CA ARG A 82 3.13 8.57 -5.40
C ARG A 82 4.09 8.87 -4.26
N VAL A 83 5.39 8.65 -4.48
CA VAL A 83 6.45 9.07 -3.57
C VAL A 83 6.73 10.54 -3.83
N GLY A 84 6.78 11.34 -2.76
CA GLY A 84 7.23 12.73 -2.86
C GLY A 84 8.75 12.78 -3.02
N ARG A 85 9.29 13.83 -3.66
CA ARG A 85 10.68 14.20 -3.37
C ARG A 85 10.72 14.54 -1.89
N ALA A 86 11.54 13.84 -1.11
CA ALA A 86 11.78 14.22 0.28
C ALA A 86 12.24 15.68 0.27
N GLU A 87 11.35 16.60 0.64
CA GLU A 87 11.83 17.87 1.15
C GLU A 87 12.58 17.54 2.45
N ARG A 88 13.83 17.97 2.49
CA ARG A 88 14.76 17.69 3.59
C ARG A 88 14.24 18.20 4.92
#